data_AF-A0A953TPF7-F1
#
_entry.id   AF-A0A953TPF7-F1
#
_cell.length_a   1.000
_cell.length_b   1.000
_cell.length_c   1.000
_cell.angle_alpha   90.00
_cell.angle_beta   90.00
_cell.angle_gamma   90.00
#
_symmetry.space_group_name_H-M   'P 1'
#
loop_
_entity.id
_entity.type
_entity.pdbx_description
1 polymer ?
#
loop_
_entity_poly.entity_id
_entity_poly.type
_entity_poly.pdbx_seq_one_letter_code
_entity_poly.pdbx_strand_id
1 'polypeptide(L)'
;MTGEAARRAPSPMPTLREIVERYRELAGKFGKRVELSAFGYAAEQTERIFSGCDEDYHISRFFHFSEAEGTSYSIEGMPATHVAIDEGITIIL
;
A
#
# COMPACT_ATOMS: atom_id res chain seq x y z
N MET A 1 -38.74 -0.71 13.59
CA MET A 1 -37.51 -0.62 14.40
C MET A 1 -36.34 -0.92 13.47
N THR A 2 -35.49 0.07 13.29
CA THR A 2 -34.43 0.17 12.29
C THR A 2 -33.32 -0.84 12.54
N GLY A 3 -32.85 -1.48 11.48
CA GLY A 3 -31.68 -2.35 11.46
C GLY A 3 -31.01 -2.27 10.09
N GLU A 4 -30.73 -1.04 9.66
CA GLU A 4 -29.93 -0.78 8.46
C GLU A 4 -28.47 -1.09 8.80
N ALA A 5 -28.15 -2.40 8.86
CA ALA A 5 -26.79 -2.85 8.68
C ALA A 5 -26.46 -2.58 7.22
N ALA A 6 -26.03 -1.36 6.93
CA ALA A 6 -25.28 -1.03 5.72
C ALA A 6 -24.11 -2.01 5.69
N ARG A 7 -24.29 -3.09 4.94
CA ARG A 7 -23.22 -4.01 4.56
C ARG A 7 -22.20 -3.09 3.90
N ARG A 8 -21.12 -2.74 4.61
CA ARG A 8 -19.96 -2.10 3.98
C ARG A 8 -19.59 -3.07 2.88
N ALA A 9 -19.94 -2.74 1.65
CA ALA A 9 -19.34 -3.41 0.51
C ALA A 9 -17.84 -3.39 0.75
N PRO A 10 -17.10 -4.48 0.47
CA PRO A 10 -15.65 -4.42 0.52
C PRO A 10 -15.26 -3.20 -0.31
N SER A 11 -14.59 -2.23 0.33
CA SER A 11 -14.10 -1.05 -0.37
C SER A 11 -13.35 -1.57 -1.59
N PRO A 12 -13.65 -1.07 -2.81
CA PRO A 12 -12.95 -1.54 -4.00
C PRO A 12 -11.45 -1.44 -3.76
N MET A 13 -10.71 -2.46 -4.17
CA MET A 13 -9.24 -2.44 -4.11
C MET A 13 -8.77 -1.13 -4.75
N PRO A 14 -7.94 -0.33 -4.06
CA PRO A 14 -7.45 0.92 -4.63
C PRO A 14 -6.64 0.61 -5.88
N THR A 15 -6.79 1.45 -6.88
CA THR A 15 -5.98 1.40 -8.10
C THR A 15 -4.53 1.78 -7.80
N LEU A 16 -3.61 1.37 -8.67
CA LEU A 16 -2.19 1.76 -8.56
C LEU A 16 -2.02 3.28 -8.45
N ARG A 17 -2.82 4.04 -9.21
CA ARG A 17 -2.82 5.50 -9.16
C ARG A 17 -3.21 6.03 -7.77
N GLU A 18 -4.29 5.53 -7.19
CA GLU A 18 -4.73 5.94 -5.85
C GLU A 18 -3.69 5.59 -4.78
N ILE A 19 -3.03 4.44 -4.89
CA ILE A 19 -1.95 4.03 -3.97
C ILE A 19 -0.77 5.01 -4.07
N VAL A 20 -0.34 5.37 -5.28
CA VAL A 20 0.78 6.29 -5.49
C VAL A 20 0.44 7.71 -5.09
N GLU A 21 -0.78 8.18 -5.38
CA GLU A 21 -1.27 9.47 -4.90
C GLU A 21 -1.24 9.53 -3.37
N ARG A 22 -1.78 8.50 -2.71
CA ARG A 22 -1.76 8.38 -1.25
C ARG A 22 -0.34 8.36 -0.69
N TYR A 23 0.56 7.61 -1.33
CA TYR A 23 1.98 7.61 -0.96
C TYR A 23 2.58 9.01 -1.07
N ARG A 24 2.31 9.78 -2.14
CA ARG A 24 2.84 11.13 -2.32
C ARG A 24 2.33 12.10 -1.24
N GLU A 25 1.07 11.98 -0.83
CA GLU A 25 0.53 12.77 0.28
C GLU A 25 1.28 12.50 1.60
N LEU A 26 1.62 11.23 1.86
CA LEU A 26 2.31 10.81 3.09
C LEU A 26 3.82 11.09 3.04
N ALA A 27 4.45 10.84 1.91
CA ALA A 27 5.90 10.92 1.72
C ALA A 27 6.37 12.36 1.48
N GLY A 28 5.54 13.18 0.83
CA GLY A 28 5.89 14.50 0.29
C GLY A 28 6.80 14.46 -0.95
N LYS A 29 7.65 13.43 -1.09
CA LYS A 29 8.52 13.17 -2.25
C LYS A 29 8.75 11.68 -2.44
N PHE A 30 9.01 11.26 -3.68
CA PHE A 30 9.40 9.88 -4.00
C PHE A 30 10.72 9.47 -3.34
N GLY A 31 10.92 8.16 -3.19
CA GLY A 31 12.09 7.55 -2.56
C GLY A 31 12.14 7.68 -1.03
N LYS A 32 11.17 8.35 -0.40
CA LYS A 32 11.07 8.41 1.07
C LYS A 32 10.32 7.17 1.58
N ARG A 33 10.85 6.55 2.64
CA ARG A 33 10.15 5.46 3.35
C ARG A 33 8.92 6.01 4.06
N VAL A 34 7.80 5.32 3.89
CA VAL A 34 6.52 5.58 4.55
C VAL A 34 6.10 4.29 5.24
N GLU A 35 5.64 4.39 6.49
CA GLU A 35 5.08 3.26 7.21
C GLU A 35 3.82 2.73 6.47
N LEU A 36 3.72 1.42 6.31
CA LEU A 36 2.55 0.77 5.71
C LEU A 36 1.27 1.04 6.52
N SER A 37 1.41 1.25 7.83
CA SER A 37 0.33 1.63 8.74
C SER A 37 -0.27 3.01 8.41
N ALA A 38 0.52 3.94 7.87
CA ALA A 38 0.12 5.32 7.59
C ALA A 38 -0.88 5.43 6.42
N PHE A 39 -0.98 4.37 5.60
CA PHE A 39 -1.98 4.28 4.52
C PHE A 39 -3.41 4.16 5.06
N GLY A 40 -3.59 3.74 6.32
CA GLY A 40 -4.89 3.73 7.00
C GLY A 40 -5.81 2.57 6.60
N TYR A 41 -5.29 1.55 5.93
CA TYR A 41 -6.03 0.32 5.63
C TYR A 41 -6.00 -0.65 6.82
N ALA A 42 -6.97 -1.59 6.85
CA ALA A 42 -6.93 -2.71 7.76
C ALA A 42 -5.73 -3.63 7.42
N ALA A 43 -5.21 -4.38 8.40
CA ALA A 43 -3.97 -5.15 8.21
C ALA A 43 -4.02 -6.12 7.03
N GLU A 44 -5.07 -6.96 6.96
CA GLU A 44 -5.27 -7.88 5.83
C GLU A 44 -5.39 -7.16 4.48
N GLN A 45 -5.94 -5.94 4.49
CA GLN A 45 -6.09 -5.14 3.28
C GLN A 45 -4.74 -4.53 2.86
N THR A 46 -3.94 -4.04 3.80
CA THR A 46 -2.55 -3.61 3.56
C THR A 46 -1.75 -4.74 2.92
N GLU A 47 -1.74 -5.92 3.55
CA GLU A 47 -1.01 -7.09 3.05
C GLU A 47 -1.43 -7.46 1.64
N ARG A 48 -2.74 -7.51 1.36
CA ARG A 48 -3.27 -7.81 0.03
C ARG A 48 -2.88 -6.77 -1.02
N ILE A 49 -2.99 -5.48 -0.71
CA ILE A 49 -2.69 -4.38 -1.65
C ILE A 49 -1.21 -4.41 -2.02
N PHE A 50 -0.33 -4.46 -1.02
CA PHE A 50 1.10 -4.34 -1.24
C PHE A 50 1.71 -5.63 -1.77
N SER A 51 1.18 -6.81 -1.39
CA SER A 51 1.58 -8.07 -2.05
C SER A 51 1.20 -8.05 -3.53
N GLY A 52 0.00 -7.58 -3.88
CA GLY A 52 -0.39 -7.46 -5.30
C GLY A 52 0.48 -6.49 -6.12
N CYS A 53 1.09 -5.49 -5.46
CA CYS A 53 2.06 -4.59 -6.10
C CYS A 53 3.45 -5.25 -6.25
N ASP A 54 3.84 -6.14 -5.33
CA ASP A 54 5.10 -6.88 -5.36
C ASP A 54 5.07 -8.05 -6.37
N GLU A 55 3.91 -8.68 -6.53
CA GLU A 55 3.66 -9.77 -7.47
C GLU A 55 3.80 -9.34 -8.96
N ASP A 56 3.42 -8.10 -9.29
CA ASP A 56 3.50 -7.58 -10.66
C ASP A 56 4.87 -6.96 -10.93
N TYR A 57 5.71 -7.64 -11.72
CA TYR A 57 7.05 -7.16 -12.08
C TYR A 57 7.09 -5.74 -12.71
N HIS A 58 6.05 -5.33 -13.42
CA HIS A 58 6.00 -3.97 -13.99
C HIS A 58 5.85 -2.92 -12.89
N ILE A 59 5.27 -3.29 -11.74
CA ILE A 59 5.01 -2.41 -10.59
C ILE A 59 6.11 -2.58 -9.53
N SER A 60 6.42 -3.81 -9.13
CA SER A 60 7.27 -4.14 -7.98
C SER A 60 8.67 -3.56 -8.07
N ARG A 61 9.20 -3.42 -9.30
CA ARG A 61 10.48 -2.73 -9.55
C ARG A 61 10.56 -1.29 -9.05
N PHE A 62 9.43 -0.67 -8.71
CA PHE A 62 9.35 0.68 -8.16
C PHE A 62 8.98 0.71 -6.67
N PHE A 63 8.61 -0.43 -6.08
CA PHE A 63 8.20 -0.55 -4.68
C PHE A 63 9.32 -1.20 -3.88
N HIS A 64 9.88 -0.45 -2.94
CA HIS A 64 10.97 -0.90 -2.08
C HIS A 64 10.45 -1.11 -0.67
N PHE A 65 10.20 -2.37 -0.32
CA PHE A 65 9.80 -2.76 1.03
C PHE A 65 11.00 -2.84 1.96
N SER A 66 10.79 -2.46 3.23
CA SER A 66 11.83 -2.57 4.26
C SER A 66 11.24 -2.82 5.64
N GLU A 67 12.04 -3.47 6.49
CA GLU A 67 11.73 -3.75 7.89
C GLU A 67 12.51 -2.79 8.80
N ALA A 68 11.81 -2.14 9.72
CA ALA A 68 12.32 -1.20 10.72
C ALA A 68 11.35 -1.16 11.92
N GLU A 69 11.44 -0.16 12.80
CA GLU A 69 10.46 0.01 13.87
C GLU A 69 9.07 0.36 13.31
N GLY A 70 8.01 -0.29 13.78
CA GLY A 70 6.63 -0.03 13.34
C GLY A 70 5.76 -1.29 13.29
N THR A 71 4.54 -1.15 12.78
CA THR A 71 3.65 -2.29 12.53
C THR A 71 4.19 -3.12 11.36
N SER A 72 4.43 -4.42 11.60
CA SER A 72 4.87 -5.37 10.58
C SER A 72 3.68 -5.98 9.84
N TYR A 73 3.84 -6.16 8.54
CA TYR A 73 2.90 -6.74 7.60
C TYR A 73 3.62 -7.81 6.77
N SER A 74 2.90 -8.84 6.35
CA SER A 74 3.42 -9.87 5.45
C SER A 74 3.16 -9.49 3.99
N ILE A 75 4.22 -9.14 3.26
CA ILE A 75 4.20 -8.80 1.82
C ILE A 75 4.84 -9.95 1.06
N GLU A 76 4.06 -10.73 0.29
CA GLU A 76 4.51 -11.98 -0.34
C GLU A 76 5.21 -12.97 0.61
N GLY A 77 4.82 -12.97 1.90
CA GLY A 77 5.44 -13.82 2.92
C GLY A 77 6.72 -13.25 3.54
N MET A 78 7.15 -12.06 3.10
CA MET A 78 8.29 -11.34 3.66
C MET A 78 7.80 -10.24 4.63
N PRO A 79 8.44 -10.08 5.81
CA PRO A 79 8.06 -9.02 6.74
C PRO A 79 8.44 -7.64 6.16
N ALA A 80 7.49 -6.71 6.20
CA ALA A 80 7.71 -5.32 5.84
C ALA A 80 6.94 -4.39 6.79
N THR A 81 7.56 -3.26 7.10
CA THR A 81 6.96 -2.19 7.93
C THR A 81 6.79 -0.90 7.14
N HIS A 82 7.65 -0.70 6.12
CA HIS A 82 7.71 0.50 5.32
C HIS A 82 7.76 0.17 3.83
N VAL A 83 7.29 1.11 3.02
CA VAL A 83 7.46 1.14 1.57
C VAL A 83 8.06 2.46 1.13
N ALA A 84 8.99 2.43 0.18
CA ALA A 84 9.40 3.60 -0.59
C ALA A 84 9.03 3.36 -2.06
N ILE A 85 8.44 4.36 -2.71
CA ILE A 85 8.08 4.27 -4.14
C ILE A 85 9.03 5.15 -4.93
N ASP A 86 9.60 4.59 -5.99
CA ASP A 86 10.45 5.33 -6.92
C ASP A 86 9.63 6.21 -7.87
N GLU A 87 10.15 7.38 -8.21
CA GLU A 87 9.51 8.31 -9.15
C GLU A 87 9.27 7.68 -10.53
N GLY A 88 10.06 6.67 -10.91
CA GLY A 88 9.90 5.94 -12.17
C GLY A 88 8.52 5.28 -12.34
N ILE A 89 7.75 5.08 -11.26
CA ILE A 89 6.38 4.58 -11.33
C ILE A 89 5.49 5.44 -12.25
N THR A 90 5.78 6.72 -12.41
CA THR A 90 4.97 7.64 -13.23
C THR A 90 4.95 7.28 -14.72
N ILE A 91 5.84 6.42 -15.20
CA ILE A 91 5.83 5.98 -16.61
C ILE A 91 4.69 5.00 -16.92
N ILE A 92 4.10 4.37 -15.90
CA ILE A 92 3.02 3.37 -16.02
C ILE A 92 1.72 3.80 -15.32
N LEU A 93 1.65 5.02 -14.81
CA LEU A 93 0.45 5.63 -14.19
C LEU A 93 -0.39 6.41 -15.19
#